data_AF-X6D8Z3-F1
#
_entry.id   AF-X6D8Z3-F1
#
_cell.length_a   1.000
_cell.length_b   1.000
_cell.length_c   1.000
_cell.angle_alpha   90.00
_cell.angle_beta   90.00
_cell.angle_gamma   90.00
#
_symmetry.space_group_name_H-M   'P 1'
#
loop_
_entity.id
_entity.type
_entity.pdbx_description
1 polymer ?
#
loop_
_entity_poly.entity_id
_entity_poly.type
_entity_poly.pdbx_seq_one_letter_code
_entity_poly.pdbx_strand_id
1 'polypeptide(L)'
;MGVLVTFRGKTGWREVEIGRGSSDATCPVVALQAWLKFARIANGPLLRRVTGQGETVGAERLNDQEVVRLVKRTALAAGVRGDLTEGEREQKFSGHPLRAGLASSAEVDERYVCRNSLATPRRR
;
A
#
# COMPACT_ATOMS: atom_id res chain seq x y z
N MET A 1 -7.23 10.53 -11.76
CA MET A 1 -6.23 11.27 -10.98
C MET A 1 -5.75 10.39 -9.85
N GLY A 2 -4.44 10.34 -9.63
CA GLY A 2 -3.80 9.63 -8.52
C GLY A 2 -3.84 10.43 -7.22
N VAL A 3 -3.13 9.94 -6.19
CA VAL A 3 -2.93 10.63 -4.91
C VAL A 3 -1.44 10.76 -4.65
N LEU A 4 -0.99 11.94 -4.23
CA LEU A 4 0.38 12.14 -3.77
C LEU A 4 0.48 11.83 -2.28
N VAL A 5 1.43 10.97 -1.92
CA VAL A 5 1.71 10.61 -0.53
C VAL A 5 3.14 10.99 -0.20
N THR A 6 3.29 11.77 0.87
CA THR A 6 4.58 12.14 1.41
C THR A 6 4.93 11.26 2.60
N PHE A 7 6.15 10.72 2.63
CA PHE A 7 6.64 9.96 3.78
C PHE A 7 8.10 10.29 4.07
N ARG A 8 8.50 10.08 5.33
CA ARG A 8 9.86 10.32 5.79
C ARG A 8 10.64 9.01 5.80
N GLY A 9 11.57 8.87 4.85
CA GLY A 9 12.53 7.78 4.80
C GLY A 9 13.81 8.09 5.60
N LYS A 10 14.77 7.16 5.54
CA LYS A 10 16.10 7.33 6.15
C LYS A 10 16.86 8.55 5.60
N THR A 11 16.60 8.90 4.34
CA THR A 11 17.29 9.97 3.60
C THR A 11 16.49 11.27 3.52
N GLY A 12 15.37 11.38 4.26
CA GLY A 12 14.53 12.58 4.27
C GLY A 12 13.11 12.33 3.77
N TRP A 13 12.40 13.42 3.50
CA TRP A 13 11.05 13.38 2.94
C TRP A 13 11.09 12.98 1.48
N ARG A 14 10.14 12.15 1.08
CA ARG A 14 9.92 11.75 -0.32
C ARG A 14 8.45 11.82 -0.62
N GLU A 15 8.15 12.15 -1.86
CA GLU A 15 6.80 12.16 -2.40
C GLU A 15 6.68 11.04 -3.42
N VAL A 16 5.58 10.29 -3.35
CA VAL A 16 5.27 9.21 -4.27
C VAL A 16 3.85 9.38 -4.76
N GLU A 17 3.68 9.31 -6.07
CA GLU A 17 2.37 9.29 -6.71
C GLU A 17 1.80 7.86 -6.68
N ILE A 18 0.57 7.74 -6.20
CA ILE A 18 -0.22 6.51 -6.24
C ILE A 18 -1.24 6.65 -7.37
N GLY A 19 -1.02 5.90 -8.46
CA GLY A 19 -1.93 5.86 -9.59
C GLY A 19 -3.30 5.28 -9.23
N ARG A 20 -4.35 5.73 -9.93
CA ARG A 20 -5.70 5.17 -9.78
C ARG A 20 -5.76 3.81 -10.50
N GLY A 21 -6.20 2.77 -9.81
CA GLY A 21 -6.51 1.47 -10.42
C GLY A 21 -7.75 1.54 -11.31
N SER A 22 -7.84 0.60 -12.26
CA SER A 22 -8.92 0.53 -13.26
C SER A 22 -10.24 0.01 -12.70
N SER A 23 -10.22 -0.74 -11.60
CA SER A 23 -11.40 -1.26 -10.91
C SER A 23 -11.43 -0.76 -9.48
N ASP A 24 -12.58 -0.29 -9.00
CA ASP A 24 -12.73 0.22 -7.63
C ASP A 24 -12.36 -0.84 -6.58
N ALA A 25 -12.61 -2.12 -6.85
CA ALA A 25 -12.29 -3.23 -5.95
C ALA A 25 -10.78 -3.42 -5.72
N THR A 26 -9.95 -2.99 -6.66
CA THR A 26 -8.47 -3.10 -6.58
C THR A 26 -7.79 -1.74 -6.62
N CYS A 27 -8.55 -0.64 -6.59
CA CYS A 27 -8.04 0.70 -6.75
C CYS A 27 -7.43 1.21 -5.43
N PRO A 28 -6.11 1.46 -5.36
CA PRO A 28 -5.48 1.92 -4.13
C PRO A 28 -5.97 3.30 -3.70
N VAL A 29 -6.32 4.16 -4.67
CA VAL A 29 -6.90 5.49 -4.40
C VAL A 29 -8.26 5.39 -3.72
N VAL A 30 -9.14 4.52 -4.21
CA VAL A 30 -10.48 4.32 -3.63
C VAL A 30 -10.36 3.70 -2.24
N ALA A 31 -9.49 2.69 -2.08
CA ALA A 31 -9.22 2.07 -0.78
C ALA A 31 -8.68 3.10 0.23
N LEU A 32 -7.76 3.97 -0.19
CA LEU A 32 -7.22 5.04 0.65
C LEU A 32 -8.28 6.07 1.04
N GLN A 33 -9.12 6.51 0.09
CA GLN A 33 -10.22 7.45 0.37
C GLN A 33 -11.24 6.86 1.35
N ALA A 34 -11.62 5.59 1.16
CA ALA A 34 -12.48 4.89 2.09
C ALA A 34 -11.86 4.82 3.49
N TRP A 35 -10.57 4.45 3.57
CA TRP A 35 -9.84 4.43 4.84
C TRP A 35 -9.82 5.79 5.54
N LEU A 36 -9.45 6.88 4.84
CA LEU A 36 -9.43 8.23 5.42
C LEU A 36 -10.80 8.63 5.99
N LYS A 37 -11.88 8.27 5.28
CA LYS A 37 -13.25 8.53 5.71
C LYS A 37 -13.62 7.74 6.97
N PHE A 38 -13.37 6.43 7.00
CA PHE A 38 -13.69 5.58 8.15
C PHE A 38 -12.84 5.91 9.38
N ALA A 39 -11.55 6.15 9.17
CA ALA A 39 -10.60 6.49 10.22
C ALA A 39 -10.67 7.97 10.67
N ARG A 40 -11.49 8.79 10.00
CA ARG A 40 -11.65 10.23 10.25
C ARG A 40 -10.32 10.98 10.29
N ILE A 41 -9.43 10.65 9.36
CA ILE A 41 -8.08 11.23 9.29
C ILE A 41 -8.11 12.48 8.42
N ALA A 42 -7.95 13.64 9.04
CA ALA A 42 -7.71 14.89 8.31
C ALA A 42 -6.21 15.10 8.04
N ASN A 43 -5.37 14.83 9.05
CA ASN A 43 -3.92 15.10 9.01
C ASN A 43 -3.15 14.03 9.79
N GLY A 44 -1.85 13.87 9.53
CA GLY A 44 -0.96 12.97 10.29
C GLY A 44 -0.75 11.61 9.63
N PRO A 45 -0.39 10.56 10.40
CA PRO A 45 -0.05 9.26 9.82
C PRO A 45 -1.26 8.62 9.13
N LEU A 46 -1.06 8.14 7.90
CA LEU A 46 -2.09 7.44 7.13
C LEU A 46 -2.41 6.08 7.76
N LEU A 47 -1.39 5.28 8.07
CA LEU A 47 -1.56 3.99 8.74
C LEU A 47 -1.58 4.21 10.25
N ARG A 48 -2.76 4.18 10.83
CA ARG A 48 -2.97 4.36 12.27
C ARG A 48 -3.30 3.04 12.96
N ARG A 49 -3.00 2.97 14.25
CA ARG A 49 -3.38 1.82 15.07
C ARG A 49 -4.89 1.66 15.13
N VAL A 50 -5.34 0.42 14.98
CA VAL A 50 -6.74 0.04 15.16
C VAL A 50 -6.84 -0.89 16.37
N THR A 51 -7.67 -0.51 17.35
CA THR A 51 -7.91 -1.23 18.60
C THR A 51 -9.40 -1.56 18.73
N GLY A 52 -9.78 -2.27 19.79
CA GLY A 52 -11.17 -2.67 20.00
C GLY A 52 -11.69 -3.56 18.87
N GLN A 53 -10.91 -4.55 18.45
CA GLN A 53 -11.31 -5.51 17.40
C GLN A 53 -11.69 -4.89 16.03
N GLY A 54 -11.22 -3.68 15.72
CA GLY A 54 -11.54 -3.01 14.46
C GLY A 54 -12.40 -1.76 14.63
N GLU A 55 -12.87 -1.47 15.84
CA GLU A 55 -13.85 -0.41 16.08
C GLU A 55 -13.21 0.96 16.33
N THR A 56 -12.01 1.00 16.90
CA THR A 56 -11.39 2.27 17.32
C THR A 56 -10.10 2.53 16.56
N VAL A 57 -9.98 3.70 15.94
CA VAL A 57 -8.74 4.14 15.29
C VAL A 57 -8.05 5.20 16.17
N GLY A 58 -6.83 4.91 16.62
CA GLY A 58 -6.04 5.82 17.44
C GLY A 58 -5.40 6.95 16.63
N ALA A 59 -4.76 7.91 17.31
CA ALA A 59 -4.00 8.99 16.68
C ALA A 59 -2.59 8.57 16.25
N GLU A 60 -2.04 7.54 16.91
CA GLU A 60 -0.68 7.06 16.71
C GLU A 60 -0.51 6.23 15.45
N ARG A 61 0.69 6.31 14.88
CA ARG A 61 1.08 5.49 13.72
C ARG A 61 1.06 4.00 14.08
N LEU A 62 0.67 3.17 13.12
CA LEU A 62 0.78 1.72 13.19
C LEU A 62 2.25 1.28 13.22
N ASN A 63 2.58 0.23 13.96
CA ASN A 63 3.94 -0.29 13.99
C ASN A 63 4.30 -0.96 12.65
N ASP A 64 5.53 -0.82 12.19
CA ASP A 64 5.98 -1.42 10.93
C ASP A 64 5.92 -2.96 10.98
N GLN A 65 6.23 -3.55 12.14
CA GLN A 65 6.08 -4.99 12.38
C GLN A 65 4.61 -5.46 12.29
N GLU A 66 3.65 -4.61 12.71
CA GLU A 66 2.22 -4.93 12.61
C GLU A 66 1.75 -4.91 11.15
N VAL A 67 2.25 -3.96 10.34
CA VAL A 67 2.01 -3.93 8.89
C VAL A 67 2.50 -5.21 8.24
N VAL A 68 3.73 -5.64 8.55
CA VAL A 68 4.30 -6.90 8.02
C VAL A 68 3.43 -8.10 8.38
N ARG A 69 3.00 -8.21 9.64
CA ARG A 69 2.12 -9.30 10.09
C ARG A 69 0.76 -9.28 9.38
N LEU A 70 0.17 -8.10 9.19
CA LEU A 70 -1.10 -7.92 8.49
C LEU A 70 -0.99 -8.38 7.02
N VAL A 71 0.05 -7.92 6.33
CA VAL A 71 0.31 -8.28 4.92
C VAL A 71 0.54 -9.78 4.79
N LYS A 72 1.38 -10.37 5.65
CA LYS A 72 1.64 -11.82 5.67
C LYS A 72 0.34 -12.61 5.84
N ARG A 73 -0.46 -12.29 6.87
CA ARG A 73 -1.72 -12.98 7.14
C ARG A 73 -2.71 -12.87 5.98
N THR A 74 -2.83 -11.67 5.39
CA THR A 74 -3.76 -11.41 4.28
C THR A 74 -3.33 -12.14 3.02
N ALA A 75 -2.04 -12.13 2.69
CA ALA A 75 -1.50 -12.84 1.53
C ALA A 75 -1.65 -14.36 1.66
N LEU A 76 -1.44 -14.91 2.86
CA LEU A 76 -1.67 -16.33 3.14
C LEU A 76 -3.15 -16.71 2.93
N ALA A 77 -4.06 -15.96 3.56
CA ALA A 77 -5.50 -16.17 3.46
C ALA A 77 -6.04 -16.02 2.04
N ALA A 78 -5.50 -15.07 1.26
CA ALA A 78 -5.89 -14.85 -0.14
C ALA A 78 -5.25 -15.85 -1.13
N GLY A 79 -4.47 -16.82 -0.66
CA GLY A 79 -3.84 -17.81 -1.56
C GLY A 79 -2.77 -17.22 -2.48
N VAL A 80 -2.25 -16.01 -2.19
CA VAL A 80 -1.22 -15.37 -3.03
C VAL A 80 0.04 -16.24 -3.04
N ARG A 81 0.57 -16.53 -4.24
CA ARG A 81 1.64 -17.50 -4.47
C ARG A 81 1.27 -18.92 -4.05
N GLY A 82 0.08 -19.39 -4.43
CA GLY A 82 -0.40 -20.75 -4.15
C GLY A 82 0.40 -21.86 -4.84
N ASP A 83 1.31 -21.49 -5.74
CA ASP A 83 2.32 -22.37 -6.34
C ASP A 83 3.42 -22.81 -5.35
N LEU A 84 3.56 -22.11 -4.22
CA LEU A 84 4.57 -22.38 -3.19
C LEU A 84 3.97 -23.06 -1.96
N THR A 85 4.80 -23.78 -1.21
CA THR A 85 4.40 -24.31 0.10
C THR A 85 4.12 -23.18 1.10
N GLU A 86 3.30 -23.43 2.11
CA GLU A 86 2.97 -22.42 3.12
C GLU A 86 4.22 -21.83 3.79
N GLY A 87 5.20 -22.67 4.16
CA GLY A 87 6.47 -22.22 4.74
C GLY A 87 7.30 -21.31 3.83
N GLU A 88 7.29 -21.55 2.52
CA GLU A 88 7.96 -20.68 1.54
C GLU A 88 7.21 -19.35 1.34
N ARG A 89 5.87 -19.40 1.30
CA ARG A 89 5.02 -18.20 1.23
C ARG A 89 5.25 -17.32 2.45
N GLU A 90 5.32 -17.92 3.63
CA GLU A 90 5.59 -17.22 4.88
C GLU A 90 6.92 -16.45 4.85
N GLN A 91 7.96 -17.05 4.28
CA GLN A 91 9.27 -16.42 4.14
C GLN A 91 9.22 -15.26 3.15
N LYS A 92 8.52 -15.43 2.01
CA LYS A 92 8.38 -14.38 0.97
C LYS A 92 7.62 -13.15 1.46
N PHE A 93 6.68 -13.30 2.39
CA PHE A 93 5.94 -12.19 2.99
C PHE A 93 6.51 -11.72 4.35
N SER A 94 7.77 -12.02 4.64
CA SER A 94 8.48 -11.50 5.82
C SER A 94 9.05 -10.10 5.59
N GLY A 95 9.41 -9.38 6.67
CA GLY A 95 9.72 -7.95 6.61
C GLY A 95 10.91 -7.56 5.71
N HIS A 96 11.90 -8.45 5.53
CA HIS A 96 13.06 -8.19 4.67
C HIS A 96 12.72 -8.26 3.16
N PRO A 97 12.07 -9.33 2.66
CA PRO A 97 11.57 -9.40 1.29
C PRO A 97 10.40 -8.44 1.00
N LEU A 98 9.58 -8.04 1.98
CA LEU A 98 8.58 -6.97 1.77
C LEU A 98 9.24 -5.61 1.52
N ARG A 99 10.32 -5.30 2.24
CA ARG A 99 11.10 -4.07 2.04
C ARG A 99 11.89 -4.09 0.74
N ALA A 100 12.45 -5.24 0.38
CA ALA A 100 13.15 -5.43 -0.90
C ALA A 100 12.16 -5.42 -2.09
N GLY A 101 10.96 -5.98 -1.92
CA GLY A 101 9.93 -6.05 -2.95
C GLY A 101 9.21 -4.72 -3.18
N LEU A 102 8.69 -4.05 -2.15
CA LEU A 102 7.89 -2.83 -2.37
C LEU A 102 8.72 -1.55 -2.60
N ALA A 103 10.01 -1.54 -2.22
CA ALA A 103 10.91 -0.44 -2.54
C ALA A 103 11.65 -0.63 -3.89
N SER A 104 11.76 -1.87 -4.39
CA SER A 104 12.39 -2.17 -5.68
C SER A 104 11.37 -2.40 -6.81
N SER A 105 10.11 -2.71 -6.51
CA SER A 105 9.02 -2.80 -7.52
C SER A 105 8.46 -1.44 -7.94
N ALA A 106 9.26 -0.38 -7.89
CA ALA A 106 9.12 0.69 -8.88
C ALA A 106 9.65 0.25 -10.25
N GLU A 107 10.41 -0.85 -10.32
CA GLU A 107 10.53 -1.69 -11.51
C GLU A 107 9.49 -2.82 -11.41
N VAL A 108 8.22 -2.46 -11.68
CA VAL A 108 7.23 -3.46 -12.08
C VAL A 108 7.57 -3.88 -13.51
N ASP A 109 7.76 -5.18 -13.73
CA ASP A 109 7.88 -5.78 -15.06
C ASP A 109 6.86 -5.15 -16.02
N GLU A 110 7.36 -4.64 -17.16
CA GLU A 110 6.64 -3.81 -18.13
C GLU A 110 5.37 -4.46 -18.70
N ARG A 111 5.11 -5.74 -18.40
CA ARG A 111 3.96 -6.50 -18.87
C ARG A 111 2.68 -6.31 -18.05
N TYR A 112 2.75 -5.69 -16.87
CA TYR A 112 1.58 -5.36 -16.03
C TYR A 112 1.45 -3.88 -15.67
N VAL A 113 2.22 -3.00 -16.33
CA VAL A 113 1.97 -1.56 -16.25
C VAL A 113 0.71 -1.26 -17.05
N CYS A 114 -0.33 -0.82 -16.34
CA CYS A 114 -1.52 -0.27 -16.96
C CYS A 114 -1.12 1.02 -17.69
N ARG A 115 -0.84 0.88 -18.99
CA ARG A 115 -0.62 1.99 -19.92
C ARG A 115 -1.91 2.81 -19.95
N ASN A 116 -1.86 4.02 -19.41
CA ASN A 116 -2.86 5.03 -19.73
C ASN A 116 -2.14 6.23 -20.35
N SER A 117 -2.06 6.21 -21.67
CA SER A 117 -1.78 7.37 -22.50
C SER A 117 -3.04 8.23 -22.55
N LEU A 118 -3.05 9.38 -21.89
CA LEU A 118 -3.91 10.48 -22.27
C LEU A 118 -3.12 11.80 -22.21
N ALA A 119 -3.08 12.43 -23.37
CA ALA A 119 -2.37 13.63 -23.74
C ALA A 119 -2.64 14.81 -22.79
N THR A 120 -1.58 15.54 -22.47
CA THR A 120 -1.66 16.92 -21.98
C THR A 120 -1.78 17.86 -23.18
N PRO A 121 -2.85 18.66 -23.35
CA PRO A 121 -2.74 19.85 -24.16
C PRO A 121 -2.01 20.92 -23.33
N ARG A 122 -0.80 21.26 -23.78
CA ARG A 122 -0.11 22.50 -23.40
C ARG A 122 -1.02 23.70 -23.65
N ARG A 123 -1.18 24.57 -22.65
CA ARG A 123 -1.37 26.03 -22.81
C ARG A 123 -0.61 26.68 -21.65
N ARG A 124 0.49 27.42 -21.88
CA ARG A 124 0.56 28.84 -22.30
C ARG A 124 -0.41 29.72 -21.54
#